data_AF-A0A2E0EQD0-F1
#
_entry.id   AF-A0A2E0EQD0-F1
#
_cell.length_a   1.000
_cell.length_b   1.000
_cell.length_c   1.000
_cell.angle_alpha   90.00
_cell.angle_beta   90.00
_cell.angle_gamma   90.00
#
_symmetry.space_group_name_H-M   'P 1'
#
loop_
_entity.id
_entity.type
_entity.pdbx_description
1 polymer ?
#
loop_
_entity_poly.entity_id
_entity_poly.type
_entity_poly.pdbx_seq_one_letter_code
_entity_poly.pdbx_strand_id
1 'polypeptide(L)' 'FVTKRDFVTSNIIGATSLDQLKENISSINCTLKEELMDDIEKVHKIFTYPCP' A
#
# COMPACT_ATOMS: atom_id res chain seq x y z
N PHE A 1 -3.30 0.77 -1.55
CA PHE A 1 -3.70 -0.45 -0.83
C PHE A 1 -3.91 -0.16 0.66
N VAL A 2 -2.83 0.11 1.43
CA VAL A 2 -2.92 0.34 2.90
C VAL A 2 -3.83 1.52 3.25
N THR A 3 -3.62 2.68 2.62
CA THR A 3 -4.39 3.92 2.87
C THR A 3 -5.89 3.81 2.59
N LYS A 4 -6.33 2.86 1.75
CA LYS A 4 -7.73 2.72 1.35
C LYS A 4 -8.55 1.88 2.33
N ARG A 5 -7.95 1.33 3.39
CA ARG A 5 -8.65 0.47 4.35
C ARG A 5 -9.41 1.33 5.37
N ASP A 6 -10.67 1.01 5.61
CA ASP A 6 -11.58 1.83 6.43
C ASP A 6 -11.10 2.07 7.88
N PHE A 7 -10.28 1.15 8.42
CA PHE A 7 -9.73 1.25 9.78
C PHE A 7 -8.41 2.01 9.85
N VAL A 8 -7.88 2.53 8.73
CA VAL A 8 -6.60 3.24 8.69
C VAL A 8 -6.87 4.75 8.66
N THR A 9 -6.67 5.42 9.80
CA THR A 9 -6.79 6.88 9.92
C THR A 9 -5.61 7.63 9.29
N SER A 10 -4.40 7.09 9.43
CA SER A 10 -3.17 7.68 8.91
C SER A 10 -2.08 6.62 8.74
N ASN A 11 -1.11 6.89 7.87
CA ASN A 11 0.06 6.05 7.64
C ASN A 11 1.30 6.69 8.24
N ILE A 12 2.16 5.90 8.88
CA ILE A 12 3.50 6.33 9.31
C ILE A 12 4.46 6.11 8.14
N ILE A 13 5.04 7.19 7.62
CA ILE A 13 5.96 7.14 6.48
C ILE A 13 7.41 7.11 7.00
N GLY A 14 8.14 6.04 6.68
CA GLY A 14 9.60 5.99 6.81
C GLY A 14 10.29 6.39 5.51
N ALA A 15 11.29 7.25 5.59
CA ALA A 15 12.12 7.64 4.45
C ALA A 15 13.56 7.92 4.89
N THR A 16 14.54 7.53 4.07
CA THR A 16 15.97 7.83 4.29
C THR A 16 16.47 8.98 3.42
N SER A 17 15.66 9.45 2.48
CA SER A 17 15.95 10.59 1.59
C SER A 17 14.72 11.46 1.35
N LEU A 18 14.93 12.71 0.93
CA LEU A 18 13.84 13.64 0.61
C LEU A 18 13.04 13.20 -0.62
N ASP A 19 13.67 12.54 -1.59
CA ASP A 19 12.98 12.07 -2.79
C ASP A 19 12.06 10.90 -2.46
N GLN A 20 12.51 9.96 -1.62
CA GLN A 20 11.66 8.88 -1.11
C GLN A 20 10.49 9.43 -0.29
N LEU A 21 10.73 10.44 0.56
CA LEU A 21 9.67 11.08 1.32
C LEU A 21 8.60 11.71 0.41
N LYS A 22 9.02 12.45 -0.62
CA LYS A 22 8.11 13.06 -1.60
C LYS A 22 7.30 12.02 -2.36
N GLU A 23 7.94 10.93 -2.80
CA GLU A 23 7.27 9.82 -3.47
C GLU A 23 6.24 9.16 -2.55
N ASN A 24 6.63 8.83 -1.32
CA ASN A 24 5.76 8.17 -0.34
C ASN A 24 4.54 9.03 0.00
N ILE A 25 4.69 10.35 0.15
CA ILE A 25 3.57 11.28 0.39
C ILE A 25 2.65 11.34 -0.83
N SER A 26 3.22 11.34 -2.04
CA SER A 26 2.45 11.39 -3.30
C SER A 26 1.60 10.14 -3.53
N SER A 27 1.85 9.05 -2.80
CA SER A 27 1.07 7.80 -2.88
C SER A 27 -0.42 7.97 -2.57
N ILE A 28 -0.82 9.06 -1.90
CA ILE A 28 -2.24 9.40 -1.67
C ILE A 28 -3.05 9.54 -2.97
N ASN A 29 -2.38 9.97 -4.06
CA ASN A 29 -3.01 10.14 -5.36
C ASN A 29 -3.01 8.84 -6.19
N CYS A 30 -2.39 7.77 -5.68
CA CYS A 30 -2.29 6.50 -6.38
C CYS A 30 -3.61 5.71 -6.28
N THR A 31 -4.27 5.52 -7.42
CA THR A 31 -5.48 4.69 -7.53
C THR A 31 -5.13 3.36 -8.18
N LEU A 32 -5.27 2.28 -7.41
CA LEU A 32 -5.18 0.92 -7.94
C LEU A 32 -6.50 0.57 -8.65
N LYS A 33 -6.40 0.00 -9.85
CA LYS A 33 -7.52 -0.55 -10.61
C LYS A 33 -7.99 -1.87 -9.99
N GLU A 34 -9.25 -2.22 -10.21
CA GLU A 34 -9.85 -3.47 -9.71
C GLU A 34 -9.06 -4.72 -10.16
N GLU A 35 -8.66 -4.80 -11.43
CA GLU A 35 -7.87 -5.93 -11.96
C GLU A 35 -6.56 -6.15 -11.18
N LEU A 36 -5.87 -5.06 -10.81
CA LEU A 36 -4.65 -5.13 -10.02
C LEU A 36 -4.94 -5.55 -8.58
N MET A 37 -6.13 -5.24 -8.06
CA MET A 37 -6.54 -5.67 -6.73
C MET A 37 -6.84 -7.16 -6.69
N ASP A 38 -7.51 -7.68 -7.71
CA ASP A 38 -7.73 -9.12 -7.85
C ASP A 38 -6.41 -9.91 -7.91
N ASP A 39 -5.41 -9.37 -8.60
CA ASP A 39 -4.08 -10.01 -8.67
C ASP A 39 -3.34 -9.99 -7.33
N ILE A 40 -3.43 -8.90 -6.57
CA ILE A 40 -2.88 -8.82 -5.21
C ILE A 40 -3.54 -9.85 -4.28
N GLU A 41 -4.87 -10.02 -4.38
CA GLU A 41 -5.61 -11.01 -3.59
C GLU A 41 -5.24 -12.45 -3.97
N LYS A 42 -5.00 -12.75 -5.25
CA LYS A 42 -4.50 -14.07 -5.68
C LYS A 42 -3.15 -14.39 -5.04
N VAL A 43 -2.23 -13.42 -5.00
CA VAL A 43 -0.91 -13.59 -4.35
C VAL A 43 -1.08 -13.80 -2.84
N HIS A 44 -1.95 -13.03 -2.19
CA HIS A 44 -2.21 -13.16 -0.76
C HIS A 44 -2.80 -14.52 -0.35
N LYS A 45 -3.62 -15.14 -1.23
CA LYS A 45 -4.13 -16.51 -1.03
C LYS A 45 -3.05 -17.58 -1.06
N ILE A 46 -1.96 -17.37 -1.81
CA ILE A 46 -0.82 -18.30 -1.86
C ILE A 46 0.11 -18.05 -0.67
N PHE A 47 0.38 -16.79 -0.35
CA PHE A 47 1.26 -16.36 0.74
C PHE A 47 0.47 -15.57 1.77
N THR A 48 -0.31 -16.28 2.58
CA THR A 48 -1.12 -15.67 3.62
C THR A 48 -0.26 -15.33 4.83
N TYR A 49 -0.25 -14.05 5.21
CA TYR A 49 0.48 -13.49 6.36
C TYR A 49 1.93 -13.98 6.51
N PRO A 50 2.79 -13.83 5.48
CA PRO A 50 4.15 -14.36 5.49
C PRO A 50 5.07 -13.65 6.50
N CYS A 51 4.69 -12.44 6.91
CA CYS A 51 5.38 -11.64 7.91
C CYS A 51 4.31 -11.11 8.89
N PRO A 52 4.07 -11.81 10.02
CA PRO A 52 3.09 -11.41 11.02
C PRO A 52 3.56 -10.26 11.90
#